data_AF-A0A925GHH9-F1
#
_entry.id   AF-A0A925GHH9-F1
#
_cell.length_a   1.000
_cell.length_b   1.000
_cell.length_c   1.000
_cell.angle_alpha   90.00
_cell.angle_beta   90.00
_cell.angle_gamma   90.00
#
_symmetry.space_group_name_H-M   'P 1'
#
loop_
_entity.id
_entity.type
_entity.pdbx_description
1 polymer ?
#
loop_
_entity_poly.entity_id
_entity_poly.type
_entity_poly.pdbx_seq_one_letter_code
_entity_poly.pdbx_strand_id
1 'polypeptide(L)'
;MKEKFRIGPVEAIISDDKIEHDRDRAVIHRVLDDEEYTFDAITCLARPVEFSVLNRLYTLDKQRVIKECERCNKTKEIAVLSTDNYHLILNPLIERHTFFGKKEANRLTNDVIDLCIRLEVRRLRITQFCLMQSELPFYDQFKGILDAFSSRHDSPIQVVYFDVPDKNFYQLTILFRTYENMTAAGKTSDR
;
A
#
# COMPACT_ATOMS: atom_id res chain seq x y z
N MET A 1 -10.95 12.95 4.02
CA MET A 1 -9.82 13.70 4.61
C MET A 1 -8.56 13.22 3.95
N LYS A 2 -7.67 14.16 3.61
CA LYS A 2 -6.38 13.88 2.95
C LYS A 2 -5.28 14.67 3.65
N GLU A 3 -4.13 14.05 3.88
CA GLU A 3 -2.90 14.72 4.32
C GLU A 3 -1.71 14.29 3.45
N LYS A 4 -0.74 15.20 3.28
CA LYS A 4 0.45 15.02 2.44
C LYS A 4 1.72 15.14 3.27
N PHE A 5 2.69 14.28 2.98
CA PHE A 5 3.98 14.18 3.64
C PHE A 5 5.10 13.97 2.61
N ARG A 6 6.34 14.09 3.07
CA ARG A 6 7.54 13.74 2.29
C ARG A 6 8.27 12.58 2.94
N ILE A 7 8.44 11.49 2.18
CA ILE A 7 9.31 10.38 2.57
C ILE A 7 10.51 10.40 1.62
N GLY A 8 11.60 11.05 2.02
CA GLY A 8 12.74 11.26 1.11
C GLY A 8 12.31 12.01 -0.16
N PRO A 9 12.53 11.44 -1.37
CA PRO A 9 12.12 12.08 -2.62
C PRO A 9 10.61 11.93 -2.94
N VAL A 10 9.92 11.01 -2.26
CA VAL A 10 8.53 10.61 -2.58
C VAL A 10 7.52 11.51 -1.86
N GLU A 11 6.49 11.96 -2.58
CA GLU A 11 5.27 12.52 -1.98
C GLU A 11 4.39 11.37 -1.47
N ALA A 12 4.12 11.36 -0.17
CA ALA A 12 3.23 10.39 0.45
C ALA A 12 1.89 11.07 0.78
N ILE A 13 0.79 10.44 0.39
CA ILE A 13 -0.56 10.92 0.64
C ILE A 13 -1.29 9.88 1.45
N ILE A 14 -1.98 10.28 2.52
CA ILE A 14 -2.90 9.41 3.24
C ILE A 14 -4.33 9.92 3.06
N SER A 15 -5.30 9.02 2.92
CA SER A 15 -6.70 9.40 2.70
C SER A 15 -7.68 8.44 3.35
N ASP A 16 -8.63 8.96 4.13
CA ASP A 16 -9.70 8.15 4.73
C ASP A 16 -10.98 8.06 3.90
N ASP A 17 -11.18 9.00 2.98
CA ASP A 17 -12.41 9.13 2.19
C ASP A 17 -12.48 8.14 1.03
N LYS A 18 -11.44 7.32 0.86
CA LYS A 18 -11.34 6.37 -0.25
C LYS A 18 -11.72 4.96 0.12
N ILE A 19 -12.09 4.68 1.37
CA ILE A 19 -12.55 3.34 1.79
C ILE A 19 -13.99 3.41 2.29
N GLU A 20 -14.93 2.81 1.55
CA GLU A 20 -16.29 2.57 2.05
C GLU A 20 -16.36 1.23 2.79
N HIS A 21 -17.07 1.20 3.91
CA HIS A 21 -17.32 -0.01 4.69
C HIS A 21 -18.78 -0.44 4.54
N ASP A 22 -19.02 -1.67 4.08
CA ASP A 22 -20.34 -2.29 4.20
C ASP A 22 -20.51 -2.83 5.62
N ARG A 23 -21.53 -2.34 6.34
CA ARG A 23 -21.79 -2.72 7.74
C ARG A 23 -22.44 -4.11 7.86
N ASP A 24 -23.06 -4.61 6.78
CA ASP A 24 -23.83 -5.86 6.77
C ASP A 24 -23.01 -7.07 6.28
N ARG A 25 -21.76 -6.83 5.85
CA ARG A 25 -20.84 -7.87 5.38
C ARG A 25 -19.53 -7.77 6.13
N ALA A 26 -19.08 -8.89 6.68
CA ALA A 26 -18.01 -8.93 7.67
C ALA A 26 -16.70 -8.22 7.26
N VAL A 27 -16.39 -8.10 5.96
CA VAL A 27 -15.20 -7.35 5.49
C VAL A 27 -15.39 -6.86 4.05
N ILE A 28 -16.09 -5.74 3.82
CA ILE A 28 -16.07 -5.07 2.50
C ILE A 28 -15.54 -3.65 2.64
N HIS A 29 -14.32 -3.45 2.11
CA HIS A 29 -13.66 -2.16 1.96
C HIS A 29 -13.67 -1.80 0.48
N ARG A 30 -14.50 -0.86 0.03
CA ARG A 30 -14.49 -0.41 -1.36
C ARG A 30 -13.50 0.72 -1.54
N VAL A 31 -12.55 0.56 -2.46
CA VAL A 31 -11.63 1.64 -2.82
C VAL A 31 -12.28 2.52 -3.88
N LEU A 32 -12.44 3.80 -3.58
CA LEU A 32 -13.02 4.80 -4.48
C LEU A 32 -11.95 5.42 -5.38
N ASP A 33 -12.33 5.82 -6.59
CA ASP A 33 -11.42 6.52 -7.48
C ASP A 33 -11.00 7.87 -6.88
N ASP A 34 -9.81 8.32 -7.25
CA ASP A 34 -9.34 9.67 -6.94
C ASP A 34 -9.35 10.51 -8.22
N GLU A 35 -10.18 11.55 -8.25
CA GLU A 35 -10.29 12.44 -9.41
C GLU A 35 -9.04 13.30 -9.61
N GLU A 36 -8.23 13.51 -8.56
CA GLU A 36 -7.00 14.30 -8.61
C GLU A 36 -5.80 13.48 -9.10
N TYR A 37 -5.86 12.15 -8.96
CA TYR A 37 -4.71 11.27 -9.19
C TYR A 37 -5.08 10.04 -10.01
N THR A 38 -4.39 9.86 -11.14
CA THR A 38 -4.32 8.57 -11.82
C THR A 38 -3.14 7.77 -11.29
N PHE A 39 -3.34 6.47 -11.09
CA PHE A 39 -2.31 5.57 -10.55
C PHE A 39 -1.86 4.58 -11.61
N ASP A 40 -0.55 4.44 -11.77
CA ASP A 40 0.05 3.48 -12.70
C ASP A 40 0.00 2.07 -12.11
N ALA A 41 0.04 1.96 -10.78
CA ALA A 41 -0.13 0.70 -10.09
C ALA A 41 -0.94 0.83 -8.79
N ILE A 42 -1.68 -0.24 -8.49
CA ILE A 42 -2.40 -0.42 -7.24
C ILE A 42 -1.88 -1.72 -6.62
N THR A 43 -1.44 -1.65 -5.37
CA THR A 43 -0.96 -2.80 -4.62
C THR A 43 -1.90 -3.17 -3.48
N CYS A 44 -2.24 -4.47 -3.39
CA CYS A 44 -3.18 -5.01 -2.41
C CYS A 44 -2.76 -6.41 -1.94
N LEU A 45 -3.41 -6.92 -0.89
CA LEU A 45 -3.30 -8.33 -0.49
C LEU A 45 -4.13 -9.22 -1.41
N ALA A 46 -3.60 -10.40 -1.73
CA ALA A 46 -4.24 -11.40 -2.58
C ALA A 46 -5.43 -12.08 -1.87
N ARG A 47 -6.55 -11.39 -1.67
CA ARG A 47 -7.75 -11.96 -1.04
C ARG A 47 -8.78 -12.39 -2.09
N PRO A 48 -9.06 -13.70 -2.24
CA PRO A 48 -10.01 -14.18 -3.24
C PRO A 48 -11.49 -13.87 -2.91
N VAL A 49 -11.80 -13.57 -1.64
CA VAL A 49 -13.18 -13.38 -1.11
C VAL A 49 -13.51 -11.94 -0.70
N GLU A 50 -12.50 -11.09 -0.50
CA GLU A 50 -12.66 -9.69 -0.06
C GLU A 50 -12.30 -8.70 -1.18
N PHE A 51 -12.63 -9.06 -2.43
CA PHE A 51 -12.42 -8.24 -3.63
C PHE A 51 -13.18 -6.90 -3.67
N SER A 52 -13.88 -6.57 -2.60
CA SER A 52 -14.40 -5.26 -2.22
C SER A 52 -13.49 -4.10 -2.64
N VAL A 53 -12.18 -4.26 -2.46
CA VAL A 53 -11.13 -3.27 -2.76
C VAL A 53 -11.03 -2.99 -4.27
N LEU A 54 -11.45 -3.95 -5.09
CA LEU A 54 -11.22 -4.02 -6.53
C LEU A 54 -12.49 -3.85 -7.37
N ASN A 55 -13.65 -3.61 -6.74
CA ASN A 55 -14.93 -3.38 -7.44
C ASN A 55 -14.96 -2.13 -8.33
N ARG A 56 -13.86 -1.36 -8.42
CA ARG A 56 -13.65 -0.26 -9.37
C ARG A 56 -12.50 -0.48 -10.35
N LEU A 57 -11.88 -1.66 -10.37
CA LEU A 57 -11.06 -2.09 -11.51
C LEU A 57 -11.98 -2.55 -12.63
N TYR A 58 -12.72 -1.61 -13.22
CA TYR A 58 -13.86 -1.81 -14.12
C TYR A 58 -13.59 -2.67 -15.38
N THR A 59 -12.36 -3.18 -15.56
CA THR A 59 -11.92 -3.89 -16.77
C THR A 59 -11.31 -5.28 -16.53
N LEU A 60 -10.96 -5.65 -15.29
CA LEU A 60 -10.31 -6.95 -15.04
C LEU A 60 -11.33 -8.06 -14.81
N ASP A 61 -11.16 -9.17 -15.53
CA ASP A 61 -11.99 -10.36 -15.37
C ASP A 61 -11.87 -10.93 -13.95
N LYS A 62 -12.99 -10.99 -13.23
CA LYS A 62 -13.05 -11.41 -11.82
C LYS A 62 -12.47 -12.81 -11.62
N GLN A 63 -12.73 -13.74 -12.53
CA GLN A 63 -12.23 -15.12 -12.41
C GLN A 63 -10.71 -15.19 -12.57
N ARG A 64 -10.14 -14.39 -13.48
CA ARG A 64 -8.70 -14.21 -13.61
C ARG A 64 -8.08 -13.66 -12.32
N VAL A 65 -8.69 -12.64 -11.70
CA VAL A 65 -8.17 -12.08 -10.45
C VAL A 65 -8.22 -13.11 -9.32
N ILE A 66 -9.31 -13.86 -9.17
CA ILE A 66 -9.43 -14.95 -8.18
C ILE A 66 -8.30 -15.96 -8.36
N LYS A 67 -8.09 -16.45 -9.58
CA LYS A 67 -7.04 -17.44 -9.89
C LYS A 67 -5.64 -16.92 -9.57
N GLU A 68 -5.33 -15.67 -9.90
CA GLU A 68 -4.03 -15.09 -9.55
C GLU A 68 -3.86 -14.90 -8.04
N CYS A 69 -4.92 -14.53 -7.32
CA CYS A 69 -4.86 -14.48 -5.86
C CYS A 69 -4.56 -15.85 -5.25
N GLU A 70 -5.24 -16.91 -5.71
CA GLU A 70 -4.99 -18.28 -5.27
C GLU A 70 -3.55 -18.72 -5.57
N ARG A 71 -3.05 -18.42 -6.77
CA ARG A 71 -1.66 -18.72 -7.18
C ARG A 71 -0.65 -17.96 -6.32
N CYS A 72 -0.83 -16.65 -6.16
CA CYS A 72 -0.01 -15.77 -5.33
C CYS A 72 0.09 -16.31 -3.90
N ASN A 73 -1.05 -16.67 -3.30
CA ASN A 73 -1.09 -17.22 -1.94
C ASN A 73 -0.43 -18.58 -1.80
N LYS A 74 -0.59 -19.45 -2.81
CA LYS A 74 0.01 -20.79 -2.83
C LYS A 74 1.52 -20.74 -2.99
N THR A 75 2.02 -19.86 -3.85
CA THR A 75 3.46 -19.73 -4.18
C THR A 75 4.21 -18.81 -3.23
N LYS A 76 3.50 -17.93 -2.51
CA LYS A 76 4.07 -16.84 -1.71
C LYS A 76 4.91 -15.85 -2.53
N GLU A 77 4.61 -15.74 -3.82
CA GLU A 77 5.22 -14.79 -4.74
C GLU A 77 4.26 -13.66 -5.08
N ILE A 78 4.79 -12.45 -5.29
CA ILE A 78 4.01 -11.32 -5.77
C ILE A 78 3.50 -11.62 -7.19
N ALA A 79 2.20 -11.42 -7.43
CA ALA A 79 1.59 -11.55 -8.75
C ALA A 79 1.26 -10.18 -9.34
N VAL A 80 1.25 -10.09 -10.67
CA VAL A 80 0.99 -8.84 -11.39
C VAL A 80 -0.04 -9.07 -12.46
N LEU A 81 -1.08 -8.25 -12.45
CA LEU A 81 -2.13 -8.21 -13.44
C LEU A 81 -2.12 -6.84 -14.11
N SER A 82 -1.67 -6.80 -15.37
CA SER A 82 -1.61 -5.55 -16.15
C SER A 82 -2.88 -5.36 -16.99
N THR A 83 -3.30 -4.12 -17.11
CA THR A 83 -4.25 -3.61 -18.11
C THR A 83 -3.56 -2.57 -18.97
N ASP A 84 -4.26 -2.03 -19.97
CA ASP A 84 -3.75 -0.91 -20.78
C ASP A 84 -3.57 0.38 -19.95
N ASN A 85 -4.21 0.48 -18.79
CA ASN A 85 -4.27 1.72 -18.01
C ASN A 85 -3.46 1.69 -16.71
N TYR A 86 -3.27 0.50 -16.10
CA TYR A 86 -2.60 0.35 -14.81
C TYR A 86 -2.20 -1.11 -14.53
N HIS A 87 -1.38 -1.31 -13.50
CA HIS A 87 -0.96 -2.59 -12.95
C HIS A 87 -1.63 -2.87 -11.59
N LEU A 88 -2.13 -4.08 -11.41
CA LEU A 88 -2.55 -4.60 -10.11
C LEU A 88 -1.45 -5.52 -9.55
N ILE A 89 -0.85 -5.11 -8.43
CA ILE A 89 0.21 -5.84 -7.73
C ILE A 89 -0.39 -6.57 -6.53
N LEU A 90 -0.47 -7.90 -6.62
CA LEU A 90 -1.03 -8.77 -5.60
C LEU A 90 0.08 -9.30 -4.69
N ASN A 91 0.01 -8.96 -3.41
CA ASN A 91 0.92 -9.47 -2.39
C ASN A 91 0.33 -10.71 -1.73
N PRO A 92 1.14 -11.74 -1.44
CA PRO A 92 0.65 -12.96 -0.83
C PRO A 92 0.07 -12.68 0.57
N LEU A 93 -0.95 -13.44 0.96
CA LEU A 93 -1.49 -13.37 2.31
C LEU A 93 -0.44 -13.77 3.34
N ILE A 94 -0.22 -12.84 4.27
CA ILE A 94 0.53 -13.02 5.50
C ILE A 94 -0.49 -13.42 6.58
N GLU A 95 -0.24 -14.49 7.33
CA GLU A 95 -1.19 -14.98 8.31
C GLU A 95 -1.32 -14.00 9.49
N ARG A 96 -2.52 -13.94 10.08
CA ARG A 96 -2.92 -13.02 11.17
C ARG A 96 -1.95 -12.96 12.36
N HIS A 97 -1.23 -14.05 12.61
CA HIS A 97 -0.33 -14.21 13.76
C HIS A 97 1.15 -14.17 13.36
N THR A 98 1.45 -14.07 12.06
CA THR A 98 2.79 -13.76 11.61
C THR A 98 2.98 -12.27 11.81
N PHE A 99 3.37 -11.87 13.03
CA PHE A 99 3.89 -10.53 13.26
C PHE A 99 5.06 -10.31 12.30
N PHE A 100 4.79 -9.63 11.20
CA PHE A 100 5.80 -9.22 10.24
C PHE A 100 6.49 -8.01 10.87
N GLY A 101 7.75 -8.12 11.26
CA GLY A 101 8.46 -7.02 11.90
C GLY A 101 8.83 -5.92 10.92
N LYS A 102 9.55 -4.91 11.42
CA LYS A 102 10.11 -3.83 10.61
C LYS A 102 10.91 -4.34 9.40
N LYS A 103 11.77 -5.35 9.63
CA LYS A 103 12.70 -5.88 8.63
C LYS A 103 11.93 -6.55 7.49
N GLU A 104 10.94 -7.33 7.85
CA GLU A 104 10.13 -8.05 6.89
C GLU A 104 9.27 -7.07 6.06
N ALA A 105 8.62 -6.10 6.70
CA ALA A 105 7.82 -5.07 6.02
C ALA A 105 8.67 -4.25 5.05
N ASN A 106 9.90 -3.91 5.45
CA ASN A 106 10.87 -3.26 4.60
C ASN A 106 11.25 -4.12 3.39
N ARG A 107 11.50 -5.42 3.58
CA ARG A 107 11.84 -6.35 2.49
C ARG A 107 10.70 -6.45 1.47
N LEU A 108 9.47 -6.69 1.94
CA LEU A 108 8.31 -6.80 1.05
C LEU A 108 8.06 -5.50 0.28
N THR A 109 8.24 -4.35 0.94
CA THR A 109 8.09 -3.05 0.28
C THR A 109 9.18 -2.85 -0.79
N ASN A 110 10.42 -3.29 -0.52
CA ASN A 110 11.48 -3.28 -1.53
C ASN A 110 11.16 -4.20 -2.72
N ASP A 111 10.61 -5.39 -2.49
CA ASP A 111 10.19 -6.29 -3.57
C ASP A 111 9.12 -5.63 -4.48
N VAL A 112 8.20 -4.86 -3.88
CA VAL A 112 7.20 -4.06 -4.61
C VAL A 112 7.87 -2.89 -5.36
N ILE A 113 8.84 -2.21 -4.75
CA ILE A 113 9.59 -1.11 -5.41
C ILE A 113 10.39 -1.65 -6.61
N ASP A 114 11.05 -2.80 -6.48
CA ASP A 114 11.79 -3.45 -7.57
C ASP A 114 10.87 -3.79 -8.76
N LEU A 115 9.65 -4.21 -8.44
CA LEU A 115 8.63 -4.41 -9.46
C LEU A 115 8.19 -3.10 -10.10
N CYS A 116 7.96 -2.04 -9.31
CA CYS A 116 7.59 -0.73 -9.81
C CYS A 116 8.67 -0.12 -10.70
N ILE A 117 9.96 -0.34 -10.40
CA ILE A 117 11.08 0.05 -11.28
C ILE A 117 10.98 -0.65 -12.63
N ARG A 118 10.81 -1.98 -12.63
CA ARG A 118 10.68 -2.78 -13.87
C ARG A 118 9.47 -2.39 -14.73
N LEU A 119 8.41 -1.93 -14.09
CA LEU A 119 7.15 -1.51 -14.75
C LEU A 119 7.10 0.00 -15.01
N GLU A 120 8.16 0.76 -14.69
CA GLU A 120 8.22 2.22 -14.80
C GLU A 120 7.07 2.96 -14.08
N VAL A 121 6.58 2.40 -12.97
CA VAL A 121 5.48 2.95 -12.17
C VAL A 121 5.93 4.22 -11.45
N ARG A 122 5.24 5.34 -11.67
CA ARG A 122 5.52 6.63 -11.02
C ARG A 122 4.54 6.96 -9.90
N ARG A 123 3.32 6.46 -9.97
CA ARG A 123 2.25 6.71 -9.00
C ARG A 123 1.70 5.38 -8.49
N LEU A 124 2.01 5.07 -7.24
CA LEU A 124 1.65 3.81 -6.59
C LEU A 124 0.57 4.06 -5.55
N ARG A 125 -0.56 3.36 -5.66
CA ARG A 125 -1.60 3.32 -4.63
C ARG A 125 -1.48 2.07 -3.80
N ILE A 126 -1.39 2.23 -2.49
CA ILE A 126 -1.19 1.16 -1.52
C ILE A 126 -2.44 0.96 -0.69
N THR A 127 -3.09 -0.17 -0.92
CA THR A 127 -4.30 -0.59 -0.18
C THR A 127 -3.96 -1.66 0.87
N GLN A 128 -2.85 -2.39 0.69
CA GLN A 128 -2.48 -3.54 1.52
C GLN A 128 -2.29 -3.22 3.01
N PHE A 129 -1.67 -2.07 3.33
CA PHE A 129 -1.28 -1.73 4.71
C PHE A 129 -2.41 -1.13 5.53
N CYS A 130 -3.52 -0.87 4.89
CA CYS A 130 -4.65 -0.20 5.49
C CYS A 130 -5.83 -1.14 5.72
N LEU A 131 -5.74 -2.33 5.13
CA LEU A 131 -6.82 -3.31 5.05
C LEU A 131 -6.42 -4.66 5.65
N MET A 132 -5.43 -4.71 6.54
CA MET A 132 -5.29 -5.84 7.45
C MET A 132 -6.48 -5.86 8.41
N GLN A 133 -7.64 -6.35 7.94
CA GLN A 133 -8.86 -6.59 8.72
C GLN A 133 -9.29 -5.44 9.62
N SER A 134 -9.17 -4.19 9.13
CA SER A 134 -9.47 -2.99 9.92
C SER A 134 -8.56 -2.77 11.14
N GLU A 135 -7.41 -3.41 11.22
CA GLU A 135 -6.39 -3.18 12.25
C GLU A 135 -5.25 -2.34 11.68
N LEU A 136 -4.70 -1.47 12.52
CA LEU A 136 -3.53 -0.68 12.16
C LEU A 136 -2.32 -1.60 12.00
N PRO A 137 -1.47 -1.39 10.98
CA PRO A 137 -0.14 -1.98 11.00
C PRO A 137 0.57 -1.51 12.27
N PHE A 138 1.24 -2.44 12.96
CA PHE A 138 2.02 -2.12 14.15
C PHE A 138 3.13 -1.12 13.77
N TYR A 139 3.50 -0.20 14.65
CA TYR A 139 4.42 0.93 14.33
C TYR A 139 5.67 0.51 13.57
N ASP A 140 6.31 -0.60 13.97
CA ASP A 140 7.52 -1.11 13.34
C ASP A 140 7.32 -1.51 11.87
N GLN A 141 6.16 -2.05 11.51
CA GLN A 141 5.82 -2.37 10.12
C GLN A 141 5.75 -1.10 9.29
N PHE A 142 5.03 -0.10 9.81
CA PHE A 142 4.88 1.18 9.12
C PHE A 142 6.23 1.85 8.90
N LYS A 143 7.08 1.87 9.93
CA LYS A 143 8.46 2.36 9.81
C LYS A 143 9.26 1.58 8.77
N GLY A 144 9.12 0.26 8.69
CA GLY A 144 9.78 -0.56 7.67
C GLY A 144 9.43 -0.15 6.24
N ILE A 145 8.15 0.16 5.99
CA ILE A 145 7.63 0.65 4.70
C ILE A 145 8.20 2.03 4.38
N LEU A 146 8.14 2.97 5.32
CA LEU A 146 8.68 4.32 5.14
C LEU A 146 10.19 4.28 4.88
N ASP A 147 10.94 3.45 5.62
CA ASP A 147 12.38 3.25 5.41
C ASP A 147 12.69 2.72 4.00
N ALA A 148 11.85 1.83 3.44
CA ALA A 148 12.04 1.33 2.09
C ALA A 148 11.88 2.46 1.05
N PHE A 149 10.80 3.24 1.13
CA PHE A 149 10.60 4.38 0.22
C PHE A 149 11.66 5.47 0.38
N SER A 150 12.10 5.75 1.62
CA SER A 150 13.11 6.77 1.88
C SER A 150 14.50 6.40 1.37
N SER A 151 14.82 5.10 1.29
CA SER A 151 16.18 4.62 0.97
C SER A 151 16.39 4.29 -0.52
N ARG A 152 15.32 4.12 -1.30
CA ARG A 152 15.36 3.71 -2.70
C ARG A 152 15.37 4.90 -3.67
N HIS A 153 16.53 5.49 -3.86
CA HIS A 153 16.73 6.65 -4.75
C HIS A 153 16.68 6.32 -6.26
N ASP A 154 16.77 5.04 -6.61
CA ASP A 154 16.64 4.51 -7.96
C ASP A 154 15.17 4.34 -8.41
N SER A 155 14.22 4.48 -7.48
CA SER A 155 12.80 4.28 -7.77
C SER A 155 12.21 5.42 -8.63
N PRO A 156 11.45 5.11 -9.71
CA PRO A 156 10.72 6.11 -10.47
C PRO A 156 9.45 6.61 -9.74
N ILE A 157 9.11 6.03 -8.59
CA ILE A 157 7.93 6.39 -7.82
C ILE A 157 8.07 7.83 -7.30
N GLN A 158 7.16 8.68 -7.72
CA GLN A 158 7.05 10.08 -7.30
C GLN A 158 5.97 10.26 -6.23
N VAL A 159 4.89 9.49 -6.33
CA VAL A 159 3.73 9.57 -5.42
C VAL A 159 3.39 8.18 -4.90
N VAL A 160 3.23 8.09 -3.58
CA VAL A 160 2.64 6.93 -2.91
C VAL A 160 1.37 7.35 -2.19
N TYR A 161 0.27 6.67 -2.46
CA TYR A 161 -1.04 6.98 -1.90
C TYR A 161 -1.52 5.84 -0.99
N PHE A 162 -1.75 6.12 0.28
CA PHE A 162 -2.22 5.16 1.27
C PHE A 162 -3.71 5.38 1.53
N ASP A 163 -4.55 4.42 1.16
CA ASP A 163 -5.98 4.45 1.46
C ASP A 163 -6.23 3.93 2.86
N VAL A 164 -6.60 4.74 3.86
CA VAL A 164 -6.67 4.33 5.28
C VAL A 164 -8.12 4.28 5.79
N PRO A 165 -8.48 3.42 6.76
CA PRO A 165 -9.75 3.59 7.46
C PRO A 165 -9.76 4.89 8.28
N ASP A 166 -10.90 5.58 8.37
CA ASP A 166 -11.09 6.83 9.13
C ASP A 166 -10.52 6.74 10.56
N LYS A 167 -10.89 5.69 11.30
CA LYS A 167 -10.39 5.44 12.66
C LYS A 167 -8.85 5.35 12.79
N ASN A 168 -8.15 5.13 11.68
CA ASN A 168 -6.70 4.97 11.60
C ASN A 168 -5.99 6.21 11.04
N PHE A 169 -6.72 7.17 10.47
CA PHE A 169 -6.18 8.34 9.77
C PHE A 169 -5.26 9.18 10.67
N TYR A 170 -5.77 9.59 11.83
CA TYR A 170 -5.01 10.42 12.78
C TYR A 170 -3.79 9.69 13.34
N GLN A 171 -3.90 8.38 13.56
CA GLN A 171 -2.78 7.60 14.07
C GLN A 171 -1.66 7.54 13.05
N LEU A 172 -1.96 7.25 11.78
CA LEU A 172 -0.95 7.27 10.71
C LEU A 172 -0.34 8.67 10.52
N THR A 173 -1.17 9.72 10.57
CA THR A 173 -0.70 11.11 10.54
C THR A 173 0.39 11.37 11.58
N ILE A 174 0.18 10.92 12.82
CA ILE A 174 1.17 11.06 13.90
C ILE A 174 2.44 10.26 13.58
N LEU A 175 2.31 9.05 13.03
CA LEU A 175 3.47 8.23 12.66
C LEU A 175 4.31 8.89 11.56
N PHE A 176 3.66 9.44 10.53
CA PHE A 176 4.34 10.18 9.46
C PHE A 176 5.11 11.39 10.00
N ARG A 177 4.45 12.23 10.80
CA ARG A 177 5.09 13.41 11.41
C ARG A 177 6.26 13.01 12.32
N THR A 178 6.10 11.93 13.08
CA THR A 178 7.18 11.40 13.92
C THR A 178 8.37 10.96 13.07
N TYR A 179 8.11 10.28 11.96
CA TYR A 179 9.14 9.84 11.01
C TYR A 179 9.88 11.03 10.37
N GLU A 180 9.16 12.03 9.87
CA GLU A 180 9.75 13.26 9.31
C GLU A 180 10.63 13.99 10.34
N ASN A 181 10.16 14.12 11.58
CA ASN A 181 10.92 14.76 12.65
C ASN A 181 12.21 13.99 12.99
N MET A 182 12.15 12.66 13.06
CA MET A 182 13.33 11.83 13.34
C MET A 182 14.36 11.89 12.20
N THR A 183 13.91 11.89 10.94
CA THR A 183 14.80 11.99 9.78
C THR A 183 15.39 13.39 9.63
N ALA A 184 14.66 14.45 9.99
CA ALA A 184 15.19 15.81 10.07
C ALA A 184 16.24 15.96 11.19
N ALA A 185 15.98 15.42 12.38
CA ALA A 185 16.89 15.48 13.51
C ALA A 185 18.20 14.69 13.29
N GLY A 186 18.13 13.54 12.61
CA GLY A 186 19.31 12.76 12.23
C GLY A 186 20.23 13.48 11.24
N LYS A 187 19.69 14.40 10.42
CA LYS A 187 20.51 15.23 9.51
C LYS A 187 21.23 16.38 10.23
N THR A 188 20.82 16.72 11.45
CA THR A 188 21.44 17.80 12.24
C THR A 188 22.55 17.34 13.18
N SER A 189 22.73 16.04 13.43
CA SER A 189 23.80 15.55 14.33
C SER A 189 25.13 15.22 13.66
N ASP A 190 25.20 15.25 12.32
CA ASP A 190 26.42 14.95 11.54
C ASP A 190 27.10 16.23 11.01
N ARG A 191 26.94 17.36 11.71
CA ARG A 191 27.62 18.64 11.40
C ARG A 191 28.47 19.12 12.55
#